data_AF-B1T1T0-F1
#
_entry.id   AF-B1T1T0-F1
#
_cell.length_a   1.000
_cell.length_b   1.000
_cell.length_c   1.000
_cell.angle_alpha   90.00
_cell.angle_beta   90.00
_cell.angle_gamma   90.00
#
_symmetry.space_group_name_H-M   'P 1'
#
loop_
_entity.id
_entity.type
_entity.pdbx_description
1 polymer ?
#
loop_
_entity_poly.entity_id
_entity_poly.type
_entity_poly.pdbx_seq_one_letter_code
_entity_poly.pdbx_strand_id
1 'polypeptide(L)'
;MKSAVMLAAILAAFASSARGSTIYSSYDAFYAGQSSAAFGDPIEHDASVLYSYRSGDVYGDFSVEVGGKKVHVEVAGNRLTIGGRIYRFSKATTFPGEHPIELYPGSARVFFAKRMHHQPAALCVEGDGSGSGEANRHRQIYLLIDPLAPKGDVTFLHLPSLLSSCRAVLATQDGKLAFPKNSYLFDGAQASRIGLLMSYYVFEKRRFVPALNDIRLRFVRPDVPFQFSVQGAE
;
A
#
# COMPACT_ATOMS: atom_id res chain seq x y z
N MET A 1 37.36 -49.81 -44.40
CA MET A 1 37.50 -50.40 -43.06
C MET A 1 37.69 -49.30 -42.03
N LYS A 2 36.77 -49.26 -41.06
CA LYS A 2 36.90 -48.82 -39.66
C LYS A 2 37.16 -47.33 -39.33
N SER A 3 36.08 -46.75 -38.82
CA SER A 3 35.91 -45.62 -37.91
C SER A 3 37.02 -45.39 -36.87
N ALA A 4 37.21 -44.12 -36.52
CA ALA A 4 37.30 -43.69 -35.12
C ALA A 4 36.87 -42.22 -34.99
N VAL A 5 35.67 -42.05 -34.45
CA VAL A 5 35.13 -40.81 -33.91
C VAL A 5 35.80 -40.57 -32.56
N MET A 6 36.25 -39.35 -32.25
CA MET A 6 36.31 -38.90 -30.86
C MET A 6 36.02 -37.40 -30.73
N LEU A 7 34.97 -37.15 -29.96
CA LEU A 7 34.48 -35.89 -29.42
C LEU A 7 35.59 -35.08 -28.73
N ALA A 8 35.62 -33.77 -28.96
CA ALA A 8 36.07 -32.81 -27.97
C ALA A 8 34.85 -32.01 -27.50
N ALA A 9 34.48 -32.23 -26.24
CA ALA A 9 33.30 -31.66 -25.60
C ALA A 9 33.39 -30.14 -25.48
N ILE A 10 32.32 -29.48 -25.89
CA ILE A 10 32.05 -28.06 -25.64
C ILE A 10 31.80 -27.93 -24.13
N LEU A 11 32.74 -27.33 -23.40
CA LEU A 11 32.51 -26.83 -22.04
C LEU A 11 31.57 -25.61 -22.12
N ALA A 12 30.28 -25.87 -22.27
CA ALA A 12 29.24 -24.93 -21.89
C ALA A 12 29.28 -24.84 -20.37
N ALA A 13 29.98 -23.83 -19.85
CA ALA A 13 29.76 -23.37 -18.49
C ALA A 13 28.34 -22.80 -18.43
N PHE A 14 27.38 -23.67 -18.16
CA PHE A 14 26.08 -23.26 -17.65
C PHE A 14 26.34 -22.58 -16.30
N ALA A 15 26.50 -21.27 -16.32
CA ALA A 15 26.22 -20.43 -15.17
C ALA A 15 24.71 -20.56 -14.92
N SER A 16 24.32 -21.67 -14.29
CA SER A 16 23.00 -21.84 -13.72
C SER A 16 22.80 -20.67 -12.77
N SER A 17 21.98 -19.73 -13.20
CA SER A 17 21.54 -18.59 -12.42
C SER A 17 20.90 -19.10 -11.14
N ALA A 18 21.67 -19.12 -10.05
CA ALA A 18 21.13 -19.05 -8.71
C ALA A 18 20.43 -17.69 -8.61
N ARG A 19 19.18 -17.62 -9.06
CA ARG A 19 18.29 -16.49 -8.78
C ARG A 19 17.99 -16.56 -7.29
N GLY A 20 18.89 -16.00 -6.49
CA GLY A 20 18.60 -15.78 -5.07
C GLY A 20 17.29 -15.01 -4.95
N SER A 21 16.42 -15.41 -4.02
CA SER A 21 15.18 -14.67 -3.77
C SER A 21 15.50 -13.20 -3.53
N THR A 22 14.92 -12.29 -4.32
CA THR A 22 15.11 -10.85 -4.15
C THR A 22 14.86 -10.46 -2.70
N ILE A 23 15.85 -9.83 -2.07
CA ILE A 23 15.71 -9.27 -0.73
C ILE A 23 15.27 -7.82 -0.88
N TYR A 24 14.09 -7.51 -0.36
CA TYR A 24 13.58 -6.15 -0.29
C TYR A 24 14.08 -5.48 0.98
N SER A 25 14.55 -4.24 0.85
CA SER A 25 15.03 -3.42 1.96
C SER A 25 13.94 -2.58 2.63
N SER A 26 12.75 -2.50 2.02
CA SER A 26 11.58 -1.82 2.56
C SER A 26 10.28 -2.30 1.89
N TYR A 27 9.16 -2.07 2.58
CA TYR A 27 7.83 -2.28 2.02
C TYR A 27 7.50 -1.31 0.89
N ASP A 28 7.96 -0.05 0.96
CA ASP A 28 7.73 0.94 -0.12
C ASP A 28 8.36 0.45 -1.43
N ALA A 29 9.60 -0.06 -1.40
CA ALA A 29 10.26 -0.65 -2.58
C ALA A 29 9.55 -1.91 -3.09
N PHE A 30 9.09 -2.78 -2.18
CA PHE A 30 8.34 -3.98 -2.55
C PHE A 30 7.00 -3.65 -3.22
N TYR A 31 6.25 -2.68 -2.68
CA TYR A 31 4.96 -2.27 -3.21
C TYR A 31 5.08 -1.44 -4.49
N ALA A 32 6.07 -0.55 -4.58
CA ALA A 32 6.34 0.23 -5.79
C ALA A 32 6.72 -0.66 -6.99
N GLY A 33 7.30 -1.84 -6.74
CA GLY A 33 7.68 -2.80 -7.78
C GLY A 33 6.52 -3.64 -8.35
N GLN A 34 5.29 -3.50 -7.83
CA GLN A 34 4.14 -4.29 -8.29
C GLN A 34 3.61 -3.73 -9.63
N SER A 35 3.54 -4.59 -10.65
CA SER A 35 3.10 -4.17 -12.00
C SER A 35 1.65 -3.70 -12.07
N SER A 36 0.83 -4.08 -11.10
CA SER A 36 -0.59 -3.69 -11.00
C SER A 36 -0.85 -2.65 -9.90
N ALA A 37 0.19 -1.94 -9.43
CA ALA A 37 0.01 -0.87 -8.45
C ALA A 37 -1.01 0.18 -8.96
N ALA A 38 -2.02 0.48 -8.14
CA ALA A 38 -3.04 1.46 -8.47
C ALA A 38 -2.53 2.90 -8.35
N PHE A 39 -1.52 3.12 -7.51
CA PHE A 39 -0.93 4.43 -7.23
C PHE A 39 0.56 4.43 -7.55
N GLY A 40 1.02 5.54 -8.14
CA GLY A 40 2.44 5.81 -8.33
C GLY A 40 3.08 6.46 -7.09
N ASP A 41 3.93 7.44 -7.33
CA ASP A 41 4.54 8.23 -6.25
C ASP A 41 3.51 9.14 -5.56
N PRO A 42 3.74 9.49 -4.27
CA PRO A 42 2.91 10.49 -3.61
C PRO A 42 3.07 11.83 -4.32
N ILE A 43 2.05 12.66 -4.19
CA ILE A 43 2.06 14.03 -4.70
C ILE A 43 3.13 14.80 -3.94
N GLU A 44 4.01 15.44 -4.70
CA GLU A 44 5.03 16.30 -4.13
C GLU A 44 4.38 17.40 -3.29
N HIS A 45 4.83 17.49 -2.05
CA HIS A 45 4.44 18.51 -1.10
C HIS A 45 5.67 18.85 -0.26
N ASP A 46 5.85 20.13 0.01
CA ASP A 46 6.82 20.57 1.00
C ASP A 46 6.32 20.17 2.39
N ALA A 47 6.79 19.02 2.88
CA ALA A 47 6.44 18.49 4.20
C ALA A 47 6.83 19.41 5.36
N SER A 48 7.64 20.45 5.12
CA SER A 48 7.98 21.46 6.13
C SER A 48 6.90 22.54 6.31
N VAL A 49 5.90 22.59 5.42
CA VAL A 49 4.87 23.62 5.41
C VAL A 49 3.53 23.04 5.85
N LEU A 50 3.21 23.26 7.13
CA LEU A 50 1.87 23.05 7.67
C LEU A 50 1.13 24.39 7.79
N TYR A 51 -0.15 24.37 7.45
CA TYR A 51 -1.05 25.50 7.61
C TYR A 51 -1.87 25.33 8.88
N SER A 52 -2.43 26.42 9.38
CA SER A 52 -3.32 26.41 10.55
C SER A 52 -4.61 27.15 10.25
N TYR A 53 -5.75 26.56 10.59
CA TYR A 53 -7.01 27.29 10.63
C TYR A 53 -7.01 28.30 11.79
N ARG A 54 -7.92 29.28 11.75
CA ARG A 54 -8.11 30.22 12.88
C ARG A 54 -8.48 29.52 14.20
N SER A 55 -9.01 28.30 14.14
CA SER A 55 -9.28 27.46 15.31
C SER A 55 -8.02 26.89 15.97
N GLY A 56 -6.86 26.97 15.31
CA GLY A 56 -5.59 26.37 15.74
C GLY A 56 -5.33 24.98 15.17
N ASP A 57 -6.31 24.36 14.50
CA ASP A 57 -6.13 23.06 13.85
C ASP A 57 -5.13 23.16 12.69
N VAL A 58 -4.16 22.25 12.64
CA VAL A 58 -3.16 22.19 11.56
C VAL A 58 -3.58 21.27 10.42
N TYR A 59 -3.14 21.58 9.20
CA TYR A 59 -3.39 20.79 8.01
C TYR A 59 -2.27 20.89 6.99
N GLY A 60 -2.07 19.83 6.22
CA GLY A 60 -1.28 19.84 4.99
C GLY A 60 -2.19 20.21 3.80
N ASP A 61 -1.67 20.98 2.84
CA ASP A 61 -2.38 21.36 1.61
C ASP A 61 -1.65 20.79 0.39
N PHE A 62 -2.40 20.05 -0.42
CA PHE A 62 -1.92 19.32 -1.58
C PHE A 62 -2.77 19.71 -2.80
N SER A 63 -2.20 19.54 -3.99
CA SER A 63 -2.91 19.79 -5.25
C SER A 63 -2.88 18.55 -6.14
N VAL A 64 -4.06 18.05 -6.51
CA VAL A 64 -4.21 16.95 -7.49
C VAL A 64 -4.73 17.51 -8.81
N GLU A 65 -4.37 16.88 -9.92
CA GLU A 65 -5.00 17.18 -11.21
C GLU A 65 -6.10 16.15 -11.54
N VAL A 66 -7.35 16.60 -11.61
CA VAL A 66 -8.51 15.78 -11.96
C VAL A 66 -9.19 16.34 -13.19
N GLY A 67 -9.21 15.57 -14.29
CA GLY A 67 -9.85 16.00 -15.54
C GLY A 67 -9.28 17.32 -16.10
N GLY A 68 -7.97 17.53 -15.98
CA GLY A 68 -7.29 18.74 -16.44
C GLY A 68 -7.47 19.97 -15.53
N LYS A 69 -8.11 19.81 -14.36
CA LYS A 69 -8.27 20.88 -13.37
C LYS A 69 -7.50 20.57 -12.11
N LYS A 70 -6.82 21.57 -11.55
CA LYS A 70 -6.24 21.48 -10.21
C LYS A 70 -7.36 21.48 -9.18
N VAL A 71 -7.33 20.51 -8.27
CA VAL A 71 -8.25 20.37 -7.15
C VAL A 71 -7.43 20.32 -5.87
N HIS A 72 -7.81 21.15 -4.89
CA HIS A 72 -7.16 21.18 -3.59
C HIS A 72 -7.56 19.99 -2.74
N VAL A 73 -6.57 19.47 -2.01
CA VAL A 73 -6.71 18.39 -1.05
C VAL A 73 -6.11 18.84 0.27
N GLU A 74 -6.92 18.93 1.31
CA GLU A 74 -6.44 19.30 2.65
C GLU A 74 -6.47 18.05 3.55
N VAL A 75 -5.36 17.76 4.22
CA VAL A 75 -5.28 16.68 5.21
C VAL A 75 -5.12 17.29 6.59
N ALA A 76 -6.15 17.18 7.42
CA ALA A 76 -6.13 17.59 8.83
C ALA A 76 -6.23 16.37 9.74
N GLY A 77 -5.97 16.55 11.04
CA GLY A 77 -5.91 15.46 12.03
C GLY A 77 -7.05 14.43 11.95
N ASN A 78 -8.28 14.91 11.77
CA ASN A 78 -9.49 14.11 11.82
C ASN A 78 -10.29 14.06 10.51
N ARG A 79 -9.78 14.69 9.44
CA ARG A 79 -10.51 14.82 8.19
C ARG A 79 -9.61 15.02 6.98
N LEU A 80 -10.18 14.68 5.84
CA LEU A 80 -9.67 14.94 4.51
C LEU A 80 -10.67 15.81 3.77
N THR A 81 -10.21 16.87 3.13
CA THR A 81 -11.01 17.68 2.21
C THR A 81 -10.51 17.46 0.79
N ILE A 82 -11.40 17.28 -0.19
CA ILE A 82 -11.04 17.32 -1.62
C ILE A 82 -12.11 18.08 -2.39
N GLY A 83 -11.71 19.11 -3.15
CA GLY A 83 -12.65 19.92 -3.94
C GLY A 83 -13.78 20.53 -3.11
N GLY A 84 -13.47 20.97 -1.88
CA GLY A 84 -14.42 21.54 -0.93
C GLY A 84 -15.31 20.52 -0.20
N ARG A 85 -15.14 19.22 -0.45
CA ARG A 85 -15.92 18.16 0.22
C ARG A 85 -15.14 17.56 1.37
N ILE A 86 -15.79 17.44 2.52
CA ILE A 86 -15.18 16.98 3.77
C ILE A 86 -15.50 15.51 4.02
N TYR A 87 -14.46 14.72 4.28
CA TYR A 87 -14.49 13.31 4.65
C TYR A 87 -13.85 13.15 6.03
N ARG A 88 -14.66 12.86 7.05
CA ARG A 88 -14.16 12.66 8.42
C ARG A 88 -13.64 11.24 8.57
N PHE A 89 -12.42 11.05 9.06
CA PHE A 89 -11.80 9.72 9.22
C PHE A 89 -12.66 8.77 10.07
N SER A 90 -13.34 9.29 11.09
CA SER A 90 -14.31 8.54 11.92
C SER A 90 -15.55 8.03 11.18
N LYS A 91 -15.77 8.44 9.92
CA LYS A 91 -16.86 7.96 9.05
C LYS A 91 -16.37 7.00 7.96
N ALA A 92 -15.08 6.71 7.89
CA ALA A 92 -14.57 5.69 6.99
C ALA A 92 -15.07 4.29 7.40
N THR A 93 -15.45 3.49 6.42
CA THR A 93 -15.74 2.07 6.66
C THR A 93 -14.41 1.37 6.98
N THR A 94 -14.27 0.92 8.22
CA THR A 94 -12.99 0.43 8.74
C THR A 94 -12.83 -1.06 8.53
N PHE A 95 -11.66 -1.49 8.09
CA PHE A 95 -11.33 -2.90 7.97
C PHE A 95 -11.49 -3.62 9.33
N PRO A 96 -12.07 -4.83 9.38
CA PRO A 96 -12.28 -5.54 10.65
C PRO A 96 -10.98 -5.71 11.46
N GLY A 97 -11.02 -5.27 12.72
CA GLY A 97 -9.88 -5.32 13.64
C GLY A 97 -8.97 -4.08 13.61
N GLU A 98 -9.17 -3.17 12.65
CA GLU A 98 -8.53 -1.86 12.67
C GLU A 98 -9.35 -0.86 13.50
N HIS A 99 -8.67 0.17 14.00
CA HIS A 99 -9.30 1.27 14.73
C HIS A 99 -9.02 2.58 13.99
N PRO A 100 -10.03 3.44 13.76
CA PRO A 100 -9.77 4.76 13.19
C PRO A 100 -8.93 5.57 14.17
N ILE A 101 -7.75 6.01 13.74
CA ILE A 101 -6.89 6.90 14.53
C ILE A 101 -6.68 8.19 13.74
N GLU A 102 -6.56 9.30 14.45
CA GLU A 102 -6.21 10.58 13.84
C GLU A 102 -4.83 10.49 13.16
N LEU A 103 -4.72 11.13 12.00
CA LEU A 103 -3.51 11.14 11.20
C LEU A 103 -2.76 12.44 11.47
N TYR A 104 -1.47 12.38 11.80
CA TYR A 104 -0.68 13.58 11.98
C TYR A 104 -0.41 14.28 10.62
N PRO A 105 -0.90 15.51 10.39
CA PRO A 105 -0.81 16.13 9.06
C PRO A 105 0.62 16.29 8.54
N GLY A 106 1.61 16.45 9.42
CA GLY A 106 3.02 16.62 9.03
C GLY A 106 3.68 15.37 8.45
N SER A 107 3.09 14.18 8.63
CA SER A 107 3.56 12.95 7.99
C SER A 107 2.63 12.46 6.88
N ALA A 108 1.62 13.26 6.51
CA ALA A 108 0.66 12.91 5.48
C ALA A 108 1.33 12.82 4.10
N ARG A 109 1.11 11.69 3.42
CA ARG A 109 1.41 11.47 2.00
C ARG A 109 0.09 11.24 1.28
N VAL A 110 -0.14 11.99 0.20
CA VAL A 110 -1.34 11.87 -0.63
C VAL A 110 -0.98 11.23 -1.96
N PHE A 111 -1.74 10.23 -2.36
CA PHE A 111 -1.61 9.51 -3.61
C PHE A 111 -2.89 9.65 -4.41
N PHE A 112 -2.77 9.79 -5.73
CA PHE A 112 -3.93 9.94 -6.60
C PHE A 112 -3.83 9.03 -7.83
N ALA A 113 -4.90 8.28 -8.08
CA ALA A 113 -5.08 7.46 -9.26
C ALA A 113 -6.18 8.08 -10.13
N LYS A 114 -5.83 8.47 -11.35
CA LYS A 114 -6.79 8.95 -12.35
C LYS A 114 -7.69 7.79 -12.78
N ARG A 115 -8.94 8.08 -13.13
CA ARG A 115 -9.86 7.08 -13.72
C ARG A 115 -9.28 6.56 -15.03
N MET A 116 -9.20 5.24 -15.18
CA MET A 116 -8.65 4.55 -16.35
C MET A 116 -9.55 3.39 -16.74
N HIS A 117 -10.16 3.44 -17.93
CA HIS A 117 -11.10 2.42 -18.42
C HIS A 117 -12.17 2.04 -17.37
N HIS A 118 -12.09 0.83 -16.79
CA HIS A 118 -13.01 0.30 -15.79
C HIS A 118 -12.59 0.61 -14.33
N GLN A 119 -11.40 1.17 -14.11
CA GLN A 119 -10.90 1.51 -12.78
C GLN A 119 -11.43 2.88 -12.33
N PRO A 120 -12.05 2.98 -11.15
CA PRO A 120 -12.52 4.25 -10.60
C PRO A 120 -11.34 5.20 -10.32
N ALA A 121 -11.62 6.50 -10.28
CA ALA A 121 -10.62 7.43 -9.75
C ALA A 121 -10.47 7.16 -8.25
N ALA A 122 -9.27 7.31 -7.70
CA ALA A 122 -9.07 7.08 -6.28
C ALA A 122 -8.07 8.06 -5.69
N LEU A 123 -8.28 8.39 -4.43
CA LEU A 123 -7.34 9.16 -3.63
C LEU A 123 -7.03 8.36 -2.36
N CYS A 124 -5.76 8.11 -2.11
CA CYS A 124 -5.30 7.44 -0.91
C CYS A 124 -4.44 8.39 -0.09
N VAL A 125 -4.69 8.46 1.21
CA VAL A 125 -3.88 9.23 2.15
C VAL A 125 -3.30 8.25 3.15
N GLU A 126 -2.01 8.40 3.41
CA GLU A 126 -1.35 7.67 4.48
C GLU A 126 -0.52 8.59 5.35
N GLY A 127 -0.30 8.20 6.60
CA GLY A 127 0.51 8.97 7.54
C GLY A 127 0.63 8.26 8.87
N ASP A 128 1.37 8.89 9.78
CA ASP A 128 1.55 8.36 11.12
C ASP A 128 0.35 8.72 11.99
N GLY A 129 -0.06 7.77 12.81
CA GLY A 129 -0.97 8.03 13.92
C GLY A 129 -0.19 8.36 15.20
N SER A 130 -0.92 8.69 16.27
CA SER A 130 -0.31 8.74 17.60
C SER A 130 0.00 7.31 18.08
N GLY A 131 1.25 7.03 18.46
CA GLY A 131 1.64 5.72 18.95
C GLY A 131 3.06 5.65 19.52
N SER A 132 3.33 4.63 20.33
CA SER A 132 4.64 4.30 20.90
C SER A 132 5.04 2.87 20.56
N GLY A 133 6.30 2.51 20.78
CA GLY A 133 6.78 1.13 20.58
C GLY A 133 6.81 0.73 19.11
N GLU A 134 6.01 -0.27 18.72
CA GLU A 134 5.96 -0.81 17.35
C GLU A 134 5.08 0.02 16.40
N ALA A 135 4.74 1.26 16.79
CA ALA A 135 3.90 2.17 16.00
C ALA A 135 4.46 2.43 14.59
N ASN A 136 5.78 2.40 14.41
CA ASN A 136 6.43 2.54 13.10
C ASN A 136 6.10 1.40 12.12
N ARG A 137 5.44 0.33 12.58
CA ARG A 137 4.94 -0.76 11.74
C ARG A 137 3.50 -0.55 11.31
N HIS A 138 2.80 0.44 11.85
CA HIS A 138 1.39 0.70 11.58
C HIS A 138 1.22 2.09 10.97
N ARG A 139 0.71 2.12 9.74
CA ARG A 139 0.38 3.35 9.03
C ARG A 139 -1.12 3.57 9.07
N GLN A 140 -1.59 4.80 9.31
CA GLN A 140 -2.99 5.13 9.05
C GLN A 140 -3.17 5.27 7.55
N ILE A 141 -4.11 4.53 6.96
CA ILE A 141 -4.30 4.51 5.50
C ILE A 141 -5.78 4.65 5.18
N TYR A 142 -6.12 5.74 4.52
CA TYR A 142 -7.48 6.08 4.13
C TYR A 142 -7.62 6.10 2.62
N LEU A 143 -8.63 5.41 2.09
CA LEU A 143 -8.88 5.30 0.65
C LEU A 143 -10.27 5.86 0.31
N LEU A 144 -10.28 6.90 -0.53
CA LEU A 144 -11.47 7.41 -1.20
C LEU A 144 -11.54 6.85 -2.63
N ILE A 145 -12.60 6.13 -2.93
CA ILE A 145 -12.93 5.65 -4.27
C ILE A 145 -14.00 6.57 -4.85
N ASP A 146 -13.73 7.06 -6.06
CA ASP A 146 -14.47 8.08 -6.78
C ASP A 146 -14.73 9.35 -5.96
N PRO A 147 -13.68 10.05 -5.48
CA PRO A 147 -13.80 11.15 -4.52
C PRO A 147 -14.68 12.33 -4.99
N LEU A 148 -14.91 12.48 -6.30
CA LEU A 148 -15.75 13.55 -6.86
C LEU A 148 -17.15 13.09 -7.30
N ALA A 149 -17.47 11.79 -7.20
CA ALA A 149 -18.81 11.27 -7.52
C ALA A 149 -19.88 11.81 -6.55
N PRO A 150 -21.19 11.77 -6.88
CA PRO A 150 -22.25 12.19 -5.96
C PRO A 150 -22.12 11.55 -4.57
N LYS A 151 -22.56 12.24 -3.51
CA LYS A 151 -22.31 11.88 -2.09
C LYS A 151 -22.70 10.43 -1.71
N GLY A 152 -23.60 9.78 -2.45
CA GLY A 152 -24.01 8.39 -2.22
C GLY A 152 -23.13 7.33 -2.89
N ASP A 153 -22.29 7.74 -3.85
CA ASP A 153 -21.52 6.84 -4.71
C ASP A 153 -20.02 6.81 -4.31
N VAL A 154 -19.61 7.73 -3.44
CA VAL A 154 -18.24 7.77 -2.91
C VAL A 154 -18.07 6.67 -1.86
N THR A 155 -17.02 5.87 -1.99
CA THR A 155 -16.64 4.90 -0.96
C THR A 155 -15.45 5.42 -0.18
N PHE A 156 -15.56 5.44 1.16
CA PHE A 156 -14.47 5.87 2.04
C PHE A 156 -14.08 4.76 3.01
N LEU A 157 -12.84 4.31 2.94
CA LEU A 157 -12.32 3.16 3.68
C LEU A 157 -11.15 3.54 4.57
N HIS A 158 -11.04 2.86 5.71
CA HIS A 158 -9.82 2.79 6.51
C HIS A 158 -9.22 1.39 6.34
N LEU A 159 -8.03 1.33 5.74
CA LEU A 159 -7.39 0.09 5.29
C LEU A 159 -6.50 -0.53 6.39
N PRO A 160 -6.10 -1.81 6.24
CA PRO A 160 -5.18 -2.45 7.18
C PRO A 160 -3.86 -1.70 7.35
N SER A 161 -3.41 -1.52 8.59
CA SER A 161 -2.31 -0.62 8.93
C SER A 161 -0.93 -1.29 8.96
N LEU A 162 -0.88 -2.59 9.29
CA LEU A 162 0.38 -3.30 9.55
C LEU A 162 1.22 -3.43 8.28
N LEU A 163 2.37 -2.75 8.25
CA LEU A 163 3.41 -2.80 7.22
C LEU A 163 2.84 -2.69 5.80
N SER A 164 1.76 -1.92 5.67
CA SER A 164 1.02 -1.65 4.44
C SER A 164 1.21 -0.19 4.02
N SER A 165 0.68 0.17 2.85
CA SER A 165 0.76 1.54 2.33
C SER A 165 -0.28 1.79 1.24
N CYS A 166 -0.47 3.04 0.86
CA CYS A 166 -1.21 3.42 -0.35
C CYS A 166 -0.62 2.77 -1.62
N ARG A 167 0.71 2.63 -1.70
CA ARG A 167 1.36 1.91 -2.82
C ARG A 167 1.00 0.42 -2.87
N ALA A 168 0.58 -0.16 -1.74
CA ALA A 168 0.19 -1.55 -1.67
C ALA A 168 -1.18 -1.84 -2.31
N VAL A 169 -1.94 -0.80 -2.66
CA VAL A 169 -3.23 -0.95 -3.34
C VAL A 169 -2.97 -1.33 -4.81
N LEU A 170 -3.57 -2.43 -5.23
CA LEU A 170 -3.47 -2.96 -6.59
C LEU A 170 -4.78 -2.72 -7.36
N ALA A 171 -4.66 -2.42 -8.64
CA ALA A 171 -5.77 -2.47 -9.58
C ALA A 171 -5.96 -3.92 -10.05
N THR A 172 -7.18 -4.45 -9.91
CA THR A 172 -7.53 -5.77 -10.44
C THR A 172 -7.98 -5.67 -11.89
N GLN A 173 -7.93 -6.80 -12.62
CA GLN A 173 -8.37 -6.85 -14.02
C GLN A 173 -9.85 -6.48 -14.21
N ASP A 174 -10.70 -6.74 -13.20
CA ASP A 174 -12.12 -6.35 -13.19
C ASP A 174 -12.35 -4.90 -12.70
N GLY A 175 -11.29 -4.09 -12.59
CA GLY A 175 -11.38 -2.66 -12.29
C GLY A 175 -11.59 -2.32 -10.81
N LYS A 176 -11.45 -3.29 -9.90
CA LYS A 176 -11.53 -3.06 -8.45
C LYS A 176 -10.17 -2.66 -7.90
N LEU A 177 -10.20 -2.13 -6.67
CA LEU A 177 -9.00 -1.84 -5.89
C LEU A 177 -8.86 -2.89 -4.81
N ALA A 178 -7.79 -3.69 -4.90
CA ALA A 178 -7.41 -4.67 -3.90
C ALA A 178 -6.34 -4.09 -2.97
N PHE A 179 -6.43 -4.34 -1.68
CA PHE A 179 -5.47 -3.87 -0.68
C PHE A 179 -5.09 -5.01 0.29
N PRO A 180 -3.83 -5.04 0.77
CA PRO A 180 -3.38 -6.14 1.59
C PRO A 180 -3.71 -5.93 3.06
N LYS A 181 -4.06 -7.03 3.72
CA LYS A 181 -3.97 -7.22 5.16
C LYS A 181 -2.76 -8.10 5.44
N ASN A 182 -1.79 -7.56 6.17
CA ASN A 182 -0.64 -8.32 6.64
C ASN A 182 -0.94 -8.94 8.01
N SER A 183 -0.50 -10.17 8.24
CA SER A 183 -0.56 -10.86 9.54
C SER A 183 0.79 -11.51 9.82
N TYR A 184 1.27 -11.43 11.06
CA TYR A 184 2.54 -12.07 11.41
C TYR A 184 2.45 -13.60 11.28
N LEU A 185 3.50 -14.17 10.66
CA LEU A 185 3.79 -15.59 10.73
C LEU A 185 4.75 -15.82 11.90
N PHE A 186 4.49 -16.86 12.68
CA PHE A 186 5.31 -17.22 13.84
C PHE A 186 6.04 -18.54 13.60
N ASP A 187 7.16 -18.74 14.28
CA ASP A 187 7.80 -20.04 14.36
C ASP A 187 6.89 -21.08 15.05
N GLY A 188 7.26 -22.37 14.96
CA GLY A 188 6.45 -23.46 15.52
C GLY A 188 6.24 -23.37 17.04
N ALA A 189 7.09 -22.62 17.75
CA ALA A 189 6.97 -22.37 19.19
C ALA A 189 6.20 -21.08 19.52
N GLN A 190 5.75 -20.32 18.50
CA GLN A 190 5.17 -18.98 18.61
C GLN A 190 6.05 -17.95 19.32
N ALA A 191 7.36 -18.17 19.36
CA ALA A 191 8.31 -17.32 20.06
C ALA A 191 8.75 -16.13 19.19
N SER A 192 8.95 -16.36 17.89
CA SER A 192 9.52 -15.36 16.97
C SER A 192 8.59 -15.09 15.78
N ARG A 193 8.49 -13.80 15.40
CA ARG A 193 7.84 -13.38 14.16
C ARG A 193 8.79 -13.64 13.00
N ILE A 194 8.52 -14.67 12.20
CA ILE A 194 9.41 -15.11 11.12
C ILE A 194 9.06 -14.51 9.74
N GLY A 195 7.93 -13.82 9.65
CA GLY A 195 7.45 -13.29 8.37
C GLY A 195 6.06 -12.69 8.44
N LEU A 196 5.46 -12.49 7.26
CA LEU A 196 4.09 -12.06 7.08
C LEU A 196 3.32 -12.98 6.12
N LEU A 197 2.05 -13.19 6.42
CA LEU A 197 1.05 -13.59 5.45
C LEU A 197 0.35 -12.32 4.97
N MET A 198 0.43 -12.06 3.68
CA MET A 198 -0.22 -10.93 3.03
C MET A 198 -1.43 -11.44 2.24
N SER A 199 -2.63 -11.12 2.72
CA SER A 199 -3.90 -11.49 2.09
C SER A 199 -4.57 -10.26 1.51
N TYR A 200 -4.92 -10.27 0.22
CA TYR A 200 -5.57 -9.13 -0.42
C TYR A 200 -7.09 -9.18 -0.23
N TYR A 201 -7.69 -8.00 -0.18
CA TYR A 201 -9.13 -7.82 -0.07
C TYR A 201 -9.60 -6.74 -1.03
N VAL A 202 -10.81 -6.89 -1.56
CA VAL A 202 -11.54 -5.83 -2.25
C VAL A 202 -12.72 -5.38 -1.40
N PHE A 203 -13.20 -4.16 -1.63
CA PHE A 203 -14.46 -3.69 -1.05
C PHE A 203 -15.58 -3.76 -2.08
N GLU A 204 -16.53 -4.67 -1.88
CA GLU A 204 -17.66 -4.89 -2.79
C GLU A 204 -18.93 -5.15 -1.99
N LYS A 205 -20.07 -4.64 -2.47
CA LYS A 205 -21.39 -4.81 -1.81
C LYS A 205 -21.34 -4.46 -0.32
N ARG A 206 -20.64 -3.36 0.00
CA ARG A 206 -20.41 -2.82 1.35
C ARG A 206 -19.68 -3.77 2.32
N ARG A 207 -18.86 -4.68 1.81
CA ARG A 207 -18.11 -5.65 2.60
C ARG A 207 -16.69 -5.82 2.09
N PHE A 208 -15.79 -6.17 3.00
CA PHE A 208 -14.43 -6.60 2.68
C PHE A 208 -14.45 -8.08 2.28
N VAL A 209 -13.97 -8.38 1.08
CA VAL A 209 -13.99 -9.74 0.51
C VAL A 209 -12.56 -10.14 0.14
N PRO A 210 -12.06 -11.31 0.57
CA PRO A 210 -10.77 -11.81 0.13
C PRO A 210 -10.65 -11.81 -1.39
N ALA A 211 -9.47 -11.46 -1.89
CA ALA A 211 -9.15 -11.38 -3.29
C ALA A 211 -7.69 -11.80 -3.50
N LEU A 212 -7.37 -12.28 -4.70
CA LEU A 212 -6.03 -12.72 -5.09
C LEU A 212 -5.48 -13.88 -4.24
N ASN A 213 -4.28 -14.35 -4.59
CA ASN A 213 -3.58 -15.37 -3.82
C ASN A 213 -2.81 -14.72 -2.67
N ASP A 214 -2.72 -15.42 -1.55
CA ASP A 214 -1.89 -15.01 -0.42
C ASP A 214 -0.41 -15.02 -0.81
N ILE A 215 0.32 -14.01 -0.32
CA ILE A 215 1.77 -13.90 -0.49
C ILE A 215 2.42 -14.10 0.87
N ARG A 216 3.41 -15.00 0.93
CA ARG A 216 4.22 -15.20 2.14
C ARG A 216 5.52 -14.44 2.03
N LEU A 217 5.79 -13.60 3.03
CA LEU A 217 7.04 -12.89 3.18
C LEU A 217 7.81 -13.53 4.33
N ARG A 218 9.12 -13.75 4.14
CA ARG A 218 10.03 -14.23 5.17
C ARG A 218 10.98 -13.12 5.58
N PHE A 219 11.06 -12.82 6.86
CA PHE A 219 12.02 -11.84 7.36
C PHE A 219 13.44 -12.39 7.28
N VAL A 220 14.39 -11.52 6.91
CA VAL A 220 15.82 -11.85 6.95
C VAL A 220 16.27 -12.02 8.41
N ARG A 221 15.75 -11.16 9.29
CA ARG A 221 15.93 -11.25 10.74
C ARG A 221 14.58 -11.10 11.45
N PRO A 222 14.17 -12.05 12.32
CA PRO A 222 12.86 -12.02 12.98
C PRO A 222 12.54 -10.75 13.79
N ASP A 223 13.57 -10.09 14.33
CA ASP A 223 13.47 -8.87 15.13
C ASP A 223 13.35 -7.58 14.29
N VAL A 224 13.75 -7.63 13.02
CA VAL A 224 13.75 -6.48 12.10
C VAL A 224 12.86 -6.76 10.90
N PRO A 225 11.55 -6.47 10.97
CA PRO A 225 10.58 -6.87 9.94
C PRO A 225 10.66 -6.03 8.66
N PHE A 226 11.70 -5.22 8.46
CA PHE A 226 11.83 -4.31 7.30
C PHE A 226 12.61 -4.91 6.13
N GLN A 227 13.35 -5.99 6.37
CA GLN A 227 14.08 -6.72 5.35
C GLN A 227 13.50 -8.12 5.17
N PHE A 228 13.09 -8.46 3.95
CA PHE A 228 12.37 -9.69 3.70
C PHE A 228 12.54 -10.21 2.27
N SER A 229 12.22 -11.49 2.08
CA SER A 229 12.12 -12.15 0.78
C SER A 229 10.70 -12.68 0.57
N VAL A 230 10.21 -12.65 -0.66
CA VAL A 230 8.95 -13.34 -1.03
C VAL A 230 9.21 -14.86 -1.10
N GLN A 231 8.36 -15.66 -0.49
CA GLN A 231 8.41 -17.12 -0.58
C GLN A 231 7.57 -17.62 -1.76
N GLY A 232 8.07 -18.60 -2.50
CA GLY A 232 7.33 -19.25 -3.58
C GLY A 232 7.25 -18.45 -4.89
N ALA A 233 8.06 -17.41 -5.07
CA ALA A 233 8.34 -16.84 -6.39
C ALA A 233 9.41 -17.69 -7.08
N GLU A 234 9.01 -18.88 -7.55
CA GLU A 234 9.79 -19.75 -8.45
C GLU A 234 9.18 -19.74 -9.84
#